data_AF-A0A1G0BZ27-F1
#
_entry.id   AF-A0A1G0BZ27-F1
#
_cell.length_a   1.000
_cell.length_b   1.000
_cell.length_c   1.000
_cell.angle_alpha   90.00
_cell.angle_beta   90.00
_cell.angle_gamma   90.00
#
_symmetry.space_group_name_H-M   'P 1'
#
loop_
_entity.id
_entity.type
_entity.pdbx_description
1 polymer ?
#
loop_
_entity_poly.entity_id
_entity_poly.type
_entity_poly.pdbx_seq_one_letter_code
_entity_poly.pdbx_strand_id
1 'polypeptide(L)'
;MTVESAKSTARNGTQPHPVFWMRQGKPAASASAELGASAQALLSEIEECALRFAAGGDEVSIDLRCLKSMPEERAMLAALLGHGEVSATIDTIGRSEIYETSVPCVWWVSHRDGEDEIAGELIEIAEVPEVLKGDRRAVAQGLEALCIARSFRVQRAPVATTNHNER
;
A
#
# COMPACT_ATOMS: atom_id res chain seq x y z
N MET A 1 47.14 -18.01 -34.07
CA MET A 1 46.68 -17.16 -32.95
C MET A 1 45.40 -16.49 -33.39
N THR A 2 44.25 -17.01 -32.94
CA THR A 2 42.96 -16.32 -33.03
C THR A 2 42.20 -16.68 -31.76
N VAL A 3 41.89 -15.65 -30.98
CA VAL A 3 41.07 -15.72 -29.76
C VAL A 3 39.61 -15.62 -30.17
N GLU A 4 38.77 -16.53 -29.67
CA GLU A 4 37.31 -16.32 -29.69
C GLU A 4 36.75 -16.79 -28.35
N SER A 5 36.41 -15.82 -27.52
CA SER A 5 35.76 -15.97 -26.23
C SER A 5 34.26 -15.72 -26.37
N ALA A 6 33.52 -16.34 -25.44
CA ALA A 6 32.18 -15.99 -24.98
C ALA A 6 30.97 -16.51 -25.80
N LYS A 7 30.46 -17.67 -25.39
CA LYS A 7 29.01 -17.95 -25.46
C LYS A 7 28.37 -17.50 -24.16
N SER A 8 27.64 -16.40 -24.28
CA SER A 8 26.77 -15.79 -23.29
C SER A 8 25.59 -16.72 -22.96
N THR A 9 25.43 -17.05 -21.68
CA THR A 9 24.28 -17.79 -21.14
C THR A 9 23.05 -16.88 -21.16
N ALA A 10 22.04 -17.27 -21.94
CA ALA A 10 20.77 -16.57 -22.06
C ALA A 10 20.02 -16.52 -20.71
N ARG A 11 19.64 -15.31 -20.32
CA ARG A 11 18.78 -14.98 -19.18
C ARG A 11 17.34 -15.43 -19.46
N ASN A 12 16.77 -16.18 -18.51
CA ASN A 12 15.36 -16.54 -18.51
C ASN A 12 14.53 -15.28 -18.15
N GLY A 13 13.94 -14.65 -19.16
CA GLY A 13 13.03 -13.52 -18.98
C GLY A 13 11.61 -14.02 -18.74
N THR A 14 11.16 -13.99 -17.49
CA THR A 14 9.74 -14.13 -17.17
C THR A 14 9.03 -12.87 -17.67
N GLN A 15 8.33 -12.98 -18.80
CA GLN A 15 7.38 -11.95 -19.24
C GLN A 15 6.24 -11.84 -18.22
N PRO A 16 5.81 -10.63 -17.80
CA PRO A 16 4.61 -10.50 -16.99
C PRO A 16 3.38 -10.96 -17.80
N HIS A 17 2.57 -11.83 -17.20
CA HIS A 17 1.50 -12.57 -17.87
C HIS A 17 0.25 -11.66 -18.12
N PRO A 18 -0.36 -11.72 -19.32
CA PRO A 18 -1.46 -10.83 -19.76
C PRO A 18 -2.84 -11.06 -19.10
N VAL A 19 -2.91 -11.68 -17.92
CA VAL A 19 -4.18 -12.18 -17.35
C VAL A 19 -4.84 -11.17 -16.42
N PHE A 20 -4.11 -10.16 -15.97
CA PHE A 20 -4.58 -9.27 -14.90
C PHE A 20 -5.79 -8.40 -15.34
N TRP A 21 -5.85 -8.02 -16.62
CA TRP A 21 -6.92 -7.18 -17.19
C TRP A 21 -8.20 -7.96 -17.56
N MET A 22 -8.25 -9.27 -17.33
CA MET A 22 -9.39 -10.11 -17.74
C MET A 22 -10.40 -10.38 -16.63
N ARG A 23 -10.08 -10.13 -15.35
CA ARG A 23 -10.99 -10.44 -14.21
C ARG A 23 -11.82 -9.25 -13.73
N GLN A 24 -11.40 -8.03 -14.03
CA GLN A 24 -12.24 -6.84 -13.99
C GLN A 24 -12.45 -6.45 -15.45
N GLY A 25 -13.68 -6.46 -15.93
CA GLY A 25 -13.99 -6.17 -17.33
C GLY A 25 -13.22 -4.94 -17.80
N LYS A 26 -12.48 -5.08 -18.91
CA LYS A 26 -11.86 -3.97 -19.65
C LYS A 26 -12.82 -2.78 -19.54
N PRO A 27 -12.43 -1.62 -18.96
CA PRO A 27 -13.31 -0.47 -18.99
C PRO A 27 -13.75 -0.31 -20.43
N ALA A 28 -15.07 -0.33 -20.65
CA ALA A 28 -15.65 -0.24 -21.97
C ALA A 28 -14.94 0.91 -22.68
N ALA A 29 -14.33 0.59 -23.82
CA ALA A 29 -13.63 1.54 -24.66
C ALA A 29 -14.66 2.51 -25.27
N SER A 30 -15.17 3.41 -24.45
CA SER A 30 -16.03 4.54 -24.82
C SER A 30 -15.96 5.61 -23.72
N ALA A 31 -14.74 6.04 -23.40
CA ALA A 31 -14.46 7.33 -22.79
C ALA A 31 -12.97 7.62 -23.00
N SER A 32 -12.56 7.87 -24.25
CA SER A 32 -11.31 8.59 -24.48
C SER A 32 -11.54 10.05 -24.08
N ALA A 33 -11.75 10.29 -22.79
CA ALA A 33 -11.23 11.52 -22.20
C ALA A 33 -9.72 11.37 -22.34
N GLU A 34 -9.11 12.21 -23.17
CA GLU A 34 -7.65 12.20 -23.31
C GLU A 34 -7.06 12.25 -21.90
N LEU A 35 -6.27 11.23 -21.55
CA LEU A 35 -5.54 11.26 -20.30
C LEU A 35 -4.65 12.50 -20.37
N GLY A 36 -4.83 13.42 -19.43
CA GLY A 36 -4.02 14.63 -19.41
C GLY A 36 -2.54 14.29 -19.33
N ALA A 37 -1.70 15.16 -19.90
CA ALA A 37 -0.29 14.87 -20.10
C ALA A 37 0.44 14.55 -18.78
N SER A 38 0.03 15.14 -17.66
CA SER A 38 0.62 14.90 -16.36
C SER A 38 0.26 13.51 -15.83
N ALA A 39 -1.01 13.11 -15.93
CA ALA A 39 -1.44 11.76 -15.56
C ALA A 39 -0.81 10.68 -16.46
N GLN A 40 -0.65 10.94 -17.75
CA GLN A 40 0.03 10.03 -18.69
C GLN A 40 1.51 9.85 -18.33
N ALA A 41 2.20 10.94 -17.97
CA ALA A 41 3.59 10.90 -17.53
C ALA A 41 3.74 10.09 -16.24
N LEU A 42 2.86 10.31 -15.26
CA LEU A 42 2.87 9.57 -14.00
C LEU A 42 2.57 8.09 -14.18
N LEU A 43 1.61 7.71 -15.04
CA LEU A 43 1.37 6.28 -15.33
C LEU A 43 2.62 5.62 -15.93
N SER A 44 3.31 6.30 -16.84
CA SER A 44 4.53 5.79 -17.45
C SER A 44 5.65 5.63 -16.39
N GLU A 45 5.80 6.61 -15.50
CA GLU A 45 6.75 6.54 -14.40
C GLU A 45 6.44 5.39 -13.42
N ILE A 46 5.16 5.22 -13.07
CA ILE A 46 4.69 4.11 -12.21
C ILE A 46 4.98 2.77 -12.88
N GLU A 47 4.68 2.62 -14.17
CA GLU A 47 4.97 1.40 -14.92
C GLU A 47 6.46 1.06 -14.92
N GLU A 48 7.32 2.03 -15.23
CA GLU A 48 8.76 1.85 -15.25
C GLU A 48 9.33 1.50 -13.87
N CYS A 49 8.82 2.13 -12.80
CA CYS A 49 9.24 1.82 -11.44
C CYS A 49 8.76 0.44 -11.01
N ALA A 50 7.51 0.07 -11.32
CA ALA A 50 6.95 -1.24 -10.98
C ALA A 50 7.68 -2.39 -11.71
N LEU A 51 8.07 -2.18 -12.98
CA LEU A 51 8.90 -3.14 -13.71
C LEU A 51 10.27 -3.34 -13.06
N ARG A 52 10.90 -2.27 -12.57
CA ARG A 52 12.17 -2.34 -11.85
C ARG A 52 12.03 -3.04 -10.51
N PHE A 53 10.98 -2.72 -9.75
CA PHE A 53 10.67 -3.36 -8.48
C PHE A 53 10.42 -4.87 -8.65
N ALA A 54 9.63 -5.27 -9.65
CA ALA A 54 9.40 -6.67 -9.99
C ALA A 54 10.68 -7.43 -10.38
N ALA A 55 11.70 -6.73 -10.86
CA ALA A 55 13.02 -7.29 -11.16
C ALA A 55 13.97 -7.34 -9.94
N GLY A 56 13.49 -7.02 -8.74
CA GLY A 56 14.27 -7.00 -7.50
C GLY A 56 14.98 -5.65 -7.23
N GLY A 57 14.49 -4.56 -7.83
CA GLY A 57 14.93 -3.20 -7.50
C GLY A 57 14.42 -2.71 -6.14
N ASP A 58 14.88 -1.53 -5.73
CA ASP A 58 14.48 -0.90 -4.47
C ASP A 58 13.03 -0.38 -4.50
N GLU A 59 12.45 -0.21 -3.31
CA GLU A 59 11.17 0.48 -3.12
C GLU A 59 11.26 1.94 -3.61
N VAL A 60 10.17 2.46 -4.19
CA VAL A 60 10.13 3.82 -4.75
C VAL A 60 8.88 4.55 -4.30
N SER A 61 9.02 5.86 -4.04
CA SER A 61 7.90 6.77 -3.79
C SER A 61 7.85 7.83 -4.90
N ILE A 62 6.68 7.98 -5.52
CA ILE A 62 6.40 8.94 -6.60
C ILE A 62 5.41 9.96 -6.06
N ASP A 63 5.78 11.24 -6.13
CA ASP A 63 5.01 12.32 -5.53
C ASP A 63 3.94 12.86 -6.48
N LEU A 64 2.70 12.96 -6.03
CA LEU A 64 1.56 13.41 -6.84
C LEU A 64 1.30 14.92 -6.74
N ARG A 65 2.21 15.71 -6.17
CA ARG A 65 2.08 17.18 -6.06
C ARG A 65 1.76 17.86 -7.40
N CYS A 66 2.27 17.36 -8.53
CA CYS A 66 1.97 17.92 -9.84
C CYS A 66 0.48 17.82 -10.22
N LEU A 67 -0.26 16.87 -9.65
CA LEU A 67 -1.70 16.69 -9.86
C LEU A 67 -2.56 17.41 -8.82
N LYS A 68 -1.99 18.02 -7.78
CA LYS A 68 -2.76 18.73 -6.74
C LYS A 68 -3.62 19.86 -7.32
N SER A 69 -3.11 20.54 -8.35
CA SER A 69 -3.83 21.60 -9.07
C SER A 69 -4.69 21.09 -10.24
N MET A 70 -4.71 19.78 -10.50
CA MET A 70 -5.39 19.13 -11.62
C MET A 70 -6.27 17.97 -11.11
N PRO A 71 -7.36 18.26 -10.39
CA PRO A 71 -8.17 17.23 -9.73
C PRO A 71 -8.82 16.22 -10.70
N GLU A 72 -9.11 16.63 -11.93
CA GLU A 72 -9.65 15.73 -12.97
C GLU A 72 -8.62 14.69 -13.43
N GLU A 73 -7.37 15.11 -13.67
CA GLU A 73 -6.27 14.20 -14.01
C GLU A 73 -5.94 13.26 -12.86
N ARG A 74 -5.96 13.76 -11.62
CA ARG A 74 -5.82 12.94 -10.41
C ARG A 74 -6.91 11.88 -10.31
N ALA A 75 -8.18 12.27 -10.51
CA ALA A 75 -9.31 11.35 -10.47
C ALA A 75 -9.22 10.29 -11.57
N MET A 76 -8.77 10.69 -12.76
CA MET A 76 -8.53 9.76 -13.87
C MET A 76 -7.42 8.76 -13.55
N LEU A 77 -6.29 9.23 -13.00
CA LEU A 77 -5.19 8.37 -12.56
C LEU A 77 -5.68 7.35 -11.51
N ALA A 78 -6.41 7.80 -10.50
CA ALA A 78 -6.99 6.92 -9.48
C ALA A 78 -7.96 5.90 -10.08
N ALA A 79 -8.80 6.30 -11.03
CA ALA A 79 -9.73 5.40 -11.71
C ALA A 79 -9.01 4.33 -12.56
N LEU A 80 -7.89 4.70 -13.19
CA LEU A 80 -7.09 3.79 -14.01
C LEU A 80 -6.29 2.78 -13.17
N LEU A 81 -5.70 3.22 -12.06
CA LEU A 81 -5.01 2.34 -11.12
C LEU A 81 -6.00 1.46 -10.34
N GLY A 82 -7.20 1.97 -10.08
CA GLY A 82 -8.26 1.28 -9.35
C GLY A 82 -7.88 0.94 -7.91
N HIS A 83 -8.66 0.05 -7.30
CA HIS A 83 -8.47 -0.39 -5.92
C HIS A 83 -8.25 -1.91 -5.87
N GLY A 84 -7.23 -2.32 -5.13
CA GLY A 84 -6.87 -3.69 -4.83
C GLY A 84 -7.54 -4.22 -3.57
N GLU A 85 -6.88 -5.17 -2.92
CA GLU A 85 -7.47 -5.94 -1.81
C GLU A 85 -7.22 -5.30 -0.44
N VAL A 86 -6.12 -4.54 -0.30
CA VAL A 86 -5.66 -4.04 0.99
C VAL A 86 -5.91 -2.53 1.12
N SER A 87 -6.43 -2.12 2.26
CA SER A 87 -6.49 -0.72 2.66
C SER A 87 -6.24 -0.56 4.16
N ALA A 88 -5.77 0.62 4.54
CA ALA A 88 -5.49 0.99 5.91
C ALA A 88 -5.84 2.47 6.16
N THR A 89 -6.17 2.79 7.40
CA THR A 89 -6.33 4.16 7.87
C THR A 89 -5.45 4.35 9.10
N ILE A 90 -4.76 5.48 9.15
CA ILE A 90 -3.92 5.88 10.28
C ILE A 90 -4.54 7.14 10.89
N ASP A 91 -5.06 6.99 12.11
CA ASP A 91 -5.66 8.08 12.88
C ASP A 91 -4.63 8.65 13.85
N THR A 92 -3.86 9.65 13.38
CA THR A 92 -2.88 10.39 14.20
C THR A 92 -3.24 11.89 14.20
N ILE A 93 -2.27 12.80 14.38
CA ILE A 93 -2.52 14.23 14.16
C ILE A 93 -2.62 14.45 12.65
N GLY A 94 -3.82 14.25 12.12
CA GLY A 94 -4.09 14.09 10.68
C GLY A 94 -4.41 12.64 10.33
N ARG A 95 -5.42 12.47 9.46
CA ARG A 95 -5.85 11.16 8.98
C ARG A 95 -5.08 10.80 7.72
N SER A 96 -4.47 9.62 7.71
CA SER A 96 -3.88 9.08 6.47
C SER A 96 -4.70 7.91 5.95
N GLU A 97 -4.97 7.93 4.64
CA GLU A 97 -5.68 6.87 3.93
C GLU A 97 -4.69 6.19 2.98
N ILE A 98 -4.55 4.89 3.11
CA ILE A 98 -3.62 4.08 2.31
C ILE A 98 -4.40 2.95 1.68
N TYR A 99 -4.23 2.74 0.38
CA TYR A 99 -4.82 1.58 -0.29
C TYR A 99 -3.88 1.03 -1.37
N GLU A 100 -3.88 -0.30 -1.50
CA GLU A 100 -3.25 -0.96 -2.63
C GLU A 100 -4.12 -0.70 -3.86
N THR A 101 -3.50 -0.34 -4.98
CA THR A 101 -4.19 -0.20 -6.26
C THR A 101 -4.53 -1.58 -6.82
N SER A 102 -5.15 -1.64 -8.00
CA SER A 102 -5.31 -2.93 -8.66
C SER A 102 -3.97 -3.55 -9.02
N VAL A 103 -2.88 -2.79 -9.13
CA VAL A 103 -1.54 -3.35 -9.37
C VAL A 103 -0.93 -3.74 -8.02
N PRO A 104 -0.59 -5.03 -7.80
CA PRO A 104 -0.03 -5.47 -6.53
C PRO A 104 1.27 -4.72 -6.19
N CYS A 105 1.47 -4.46 -4.90
CA CYS A 105 2.61 -3.70 -4.38
C CYS A 105 2.68 -2.24 -4.87
N VAL A 106 1.65 -1.72 -5.55
CA VAL A 106 1.53 -0.29 -5.89
C VAL A 106 0.44 0.31 -5.02
N TRP A 107 0.79 1.29 -4.21
CA TRP A 107 -0.01 1.84 -3.13
C TRP A 107 -0.27 3.32 -3.34
N TRP A 108 -1.50 3.75 -3.13
CA TRP A 108 -1.84 5.15 -3.01
C TRP A 108 -1.84 5.53 -1.52
N VAL A 109 -1.05 6.54 -1.17
CA VAL A 109 -0.96 7.06 0.19
C VAL A 109 -1.40 8.52 0.16
N SER A 110 -2.42 8.84 0.94
CA SER A 110 -2.97 10.19 1.10
C SER A 110 -2.86 10.62 2.55
N HIS A 111 -2.23 11.76 2.78
CA HIS A 111 -2.10 12.37 4.09
C HIS A 111 -2.99 13.59 4.18
N ARG A 112 -3.83 13.63 5.21
CA ARG A 112 -4.63 14.80 5.56
C ARG A 112 -4.06 15.48 6.79
N ASP A 113 -4.16 16.80 6.83
CA ASP A 113 -3.78 17.57 8.00
C ASP A 113 -4.90 17.61 9.06
N GLY A 114 -4.74 18.44 10.10
CA GLY A 114 -5.72 18.59 11.17
C GLY A 114 -7.02 19.29 10.75
N GLU A 115 -7.08 19.88 9.56
CA GLU A 115 -8.27 20.52 8.99
C GLU A 115 -8.97 19.62 7.95
N ASP A 116 -8.54 18.35 7.84
CA ASP A 116 -9.03 17.35 6.89
C ASP A 116 -8.71 17.66 5.40
N GLU A 117 -7.83 18.63 5.16
CA GLU A 117 -7.33 18.95 3.82
C GLU A 117 -6.21 18.00 3.40
N ILE A 118 -6.12 17.71 2.10
CA ILE A 118 -5.05 16.88 1.55
C ILE A 118 -3.72 17.64 1.65
N ALA A 119 -2.91 17.25 2.63
CA ALA A 119 -1.57 17.75 2.86
C ALA A 119 -0.60 17.23 1.79
N GLY A 120 -0.72 15.96 1.40
CA GLY A 120 0.10 15.35 0.36
C GLY A 120 -0.41 13.98 -0.08
N GLU A 121 -0.07 13.62 -1.32
CA GLU A 121 -0.37 12.32 -1.90
C GLU A 121 0.81 11.78 -2.66
N LEU A 122 0.97 10.47 -2.63
CA LEU A 122 2.08 9.76 -3.26
C LEU A 122 1.66 8.36 -3.68
N ILE A 123 2.37 7.83 -4.67
CA ILE A 123 2.35 6.42 -5.03
C ILE A 123 3.59 5.75 -4.45
N GLU A 124 3.41 4.72 -3.64
CA GLU A 124 4.51 3.86 -3.18
C GLU A 124 4.51 2.54 -3.93
N ILE A 125 5.68 2.14 -4.42
CA ILE A 125 5.92 0.83 -5.02
C ILE A 125 6.78 0.06 -4.03
N ALA A 126 6.13 -0.77 -3.23
CA ALA A 126 6.71 -1.47 -2.08
C ALA A 126 5.88 -2.69 -1.68
N GLU A 127 6.49 -3.66 -0.99
CA GLU A 127 5.73 -4.79 -0.41
C GLU A 127 4.76 -4.30 0.67
N VAL A 128 5.21 -3.37 1.49
CA VAL A 128 4.42 -2.72 2.54
C VAL A 128 4.80 -1.23 2.56
N PRO A 129 3.82 -0.31 2.49
CA PRO A 129 4.06 1.12 2.58
C PRO A 129 4.86 1.50 3.82
N GLU A 130 5.77 2.47 3.69
CA GLU A 130 6.68 2.86 4.76
C GLU A 130 5.90 3.31 6.02
N VAL A 131 4.81 4.06 5.83
CA VAL A 131 3.95 4.54 6.91
C VAL A 131 3.25 3.42 7.69
N LEU A 132 3.12 2.23 7.11
CA LEU A 132 2.54 1.06 7.77
C LEU A 132 3.57 0.23 8.53
N LYS A 133 4.87 0.49 8.35
CA LYS A 133 5.94 -0.21 9.08
C LYS A 133 6.00 0.29 10.52
N GLY A 134 5.75 -0.60 11.48
CA GLY A 134 5.79 -0.26 12.90
C GLY A 134 7.21 -0.06 13.45
N ASP A 135 7.37 0.87 14.40
CA ASP A 135 8.64 1.05 15.11
C ASP A 135 8.85 -0.06 16.15
N ARG A 136 9.89 -0.89 15.94
CA ARG A 136 10.27 -1.96 16.87
C ARG A 136 10.56 -1.42 18.28
N ARG A 137 11.02 -0.17 18.43
CA ARG A 137 11.31 0.43 19.75
C ARG A 137 10.03 0.65 20.56
N ALA A 138 8.90 0.87 19.91
CA ALA A 138 7.60 1.02 20.58
C ALA A 138 7.13 -0.27 21.27
N VAL A 139 7.67 -1.44 20.89
CA VAL A 139 7.34 -2.73 21.51
C VAL A 139 7.66 -2.72 23.01
N ALA A 140 8.74 -2.05 23.44
CA ALA A 140 9.09 -1.99 24.86
C ALA A 140 7.99 -1.33 25.71
N GLN A 141 7.38 -0.24 25.21
CA GLN A 141 6.25 0.43 25.86
C GLN A 141 5.01 -0.48 25.88
N GLY A 142 4.76 -1.20 24.78
CA GLY A 142 3.66 -2.17 24.70
C GLY A 142 3.80 -3.35 25.67
N LEU A 143 5.03 -3.82 25.93
CA LEU A 143 5.28 -4.93 26.87
C LEU A 143 4.95 -4.56 28.32
N GLU A 144 5.21 -3.32 28.74
CA GLU A 144 4.84 -2.83 30.07
C GLU A 144 3.32 -2.86 30.26
N ALA A 145 2.57 -2.29 29.29
CA ALA A 145 1.11 -2.31 29.30
C ALA A 145 0.55 -3.75 29.31
N LEU A 146 1.14 -4.66 28.53
CA LEU A 146 0.74 -6.07 28.50
C LEU A 146 1.00 -6.79 29.84
N CYS A 147 2.11 -6.48 30.53
CA CYS A 147 2.43 -7.05 31.84
C CYS A 147 1.39 -6.66 32.89
N ILE A 148 0.98 -5.38 32.89
CA ILE A 148 -0.09 -4.87 33.74
C ILE A 148 -1.41 -5.60 33.43
N ALA A 149 -1.82 -5.64 32.17
CA ALA A 149 -3.06 -6.31 31.75
C ALA A 149 -3.10 -7.80 32.12
N ARG A 150 -1.97 -8.51 31.97
CA ARG A 150 -1.84 -9.92 32.38
C ARG A 150 -2.08 -10.11 33.87
N SER A 151 -1.55 -9.20 34.69
CA SER A 151 -1.65 -9.27 36.16
C SER A 151 -3.09 -9.08 36.66
N PHE A 152 -3.90 -8.29 35.95
CA PHE A 152 -5.32 -8.12 36.26
C PHE A 152 -6.21 -9.32 35.87
N ARG A 153 -5.88 -10.05 34.78
CA ARG A 153 -6.69 -11.19 34.31
C ARG A 153 -6.64 -12.42 35.23
N VAL A 154 -5.65 -12.50 36.12
CA VAL A 154 -5.49 -13.60 37.09
C VAL A 154 -6.37 -13.42 38.33
N GLN A 155 -6.92 -12.23 38.61
CA GLN A 155 -7.63 -11.94 39.87
C GLN A 155 -9.16 -12.02 39.81
N ARG A 156 -9.78 -12.52 38.73
CA ARG A 156 -11.25 -12.65 38.65
C ARG A 156 -11.72 -14.10 38.54
N ALA A 157 -11.83 -14.75 39.70
CA ALA A 157 -12.98 -15.57 40.10
C ALA A 157 -12.88 -15.96 41.59
N PRO A 158 -13.68 -15.38 42.51
CA PRO A 158 -14.23 -16.19 43.58
C PRO A 158 -15.43 -16.93 42.98
N VAL A 159 -15.30 -18.26 42.80
CA VAL A 159 -16.46 -19.13 42.67
C VAL A 159 -17.28 -18.91 43.93
N ALA A 160 -18.45 -18.29 43.81
CA ALA A 160 -19.45 -18.31 44.86
C ALA A 160 -19.86 -19.77 45.03
N THR A 161 -19.31 -20.44 46.04
CA THR A 161 -19.86 -21.70 46.53
C THR A 161 -21.27 -21.42 47.00
N THR A 162 -22.24 -21.87 46.21
CA THR A 162 -23.62 -22.10 46.62
C THR A 162 -23.61 -22.82 47.97
N ASN A 163 -24.13 -22.18 49.01
CA ASN A 163 -24.72 -22.90 50.13
C ASN A 163 -26.12 -22.36 50.34
N HIS A 164 -27.01 -22.83 49.46
CA HIS A 164 -28.42 -22.91 49.76
C HIS A 164 -28.64 -24.29 50.39
N ASN A 165 -28.56 -24.36 51.71
CA ASN A 165 -29.24 -25.42 52.42
C ASN A 165 -29.90 -24.85 53.67
N GLU A 166 -31.21 -24.75 53.55
CA GLU A 166 -32.18 -24.44 54.57
C GLU A 166 -32.34 -25.62 55.54
N ARG A 167 -32.81 -25.27 56.75
CA ARG A 167 -33.41 -26.10 57.82
C ARG A 167 -32.50 -26.56 58.96
#